data_AF-A0A537QB78-F1
#
_entry.id   AF-A0A537QB78-F1
#
_cell.length_a   1.000
_cell.length_b   1.000
_cell.length_c   1.000
_cell.angle_alpha   90.00
_cell.angle_beta   90.00
_cell.angle_gamma   90.00
#
_symmetry.space_group_name_H-M   'P 1'
#
loop_
_entity.id
_entity.type
_entity.pdbx_description
1 polymer ?
#
loop_
_entity_poly.entity_id
_entity_poly.type
_entity_poly.pdbx_seq_one_letter_code
_entity_poly.pdbx_strand_id
1 'polypeptide(L)'
;MNLISPSAGRGLDAAAVGQAVAAPPQETRKRPRLAPLLGLQRYALRYRWQVVGALAALLVAAAATLAVPLAVRRMIDFGFSADRIGLIDQYFSAMIAIAAVLAAASAARYYLVTIIGERVVADLRSDLFAHVTNLSAAFFDTAKTGEVMSRLTADTTQIKATVGASVSIALRNLMLFLGAAVMMVVTSPRLSGFVLGAIPVIVLPLVAFGRAVRRRSREAQDKLADASAYAAELIGAARTLQAFTNERLASSRFAGA
;
A
#
# COMPACT_ATOMS: atom_id res chain seq x y z
N MET A 1 -47.67 57.12 -51.42
CA MET A 1 -47.95 55.77 -51.96
C MET A 1 -46.83 54.86 -51.51
N ASN A 2 -47.11 53.93 -50.58
CA ASN A 2 -46.34 52.72 -50.17
C ASN A 2 -44.83 52.85 -49.82
N LEU A 3 -44.22 52.14 -48.87
CA LEU A 3 -44.65 51.16 -47.86
C LEU A 3 -43.48 51.00 -46.85
N ILE A 4 -43.86 50.49 -45.70
CA ILE A 4 -43.13 50.06 -44.50
C ILE A 4 -41.94 49.10 -44.78
N SER A 5 -40.80 49.27 -44.08
CA SER A 5 -40.17 48.17 -43.30
C SER A 5 -39.08 48.61 -42.31
N PRO A 6 -38.89 47.87 -41.19
CA PRO A 6 -38.28 48.37 -39.95
C PRO A 6 -36.95 47.70 -39.55
N SER A 7 -36.19 48.41 -38.71
CA SER A 7 -35.26 47.95 -37.66
C SER A 7 -34.29 46.78 -37.97
N ALA A 8 -33.03 47.12 -38.24
CA ALA A 8 -31.90 46.24 -37.92
C ALA A 8 -31.35 46.63 -36.54
N GLY A 9 -31.63 45.77 -35.55
CA GLY A 9 -31.15 45.88 -34.19
C GLY A 9 -29.63 45.78 -34.12
N ARG A 10 -29.03 46.73 -33.41
CA ARG A 10 -27.62 46.74 -33.03
C ARG A 10 -27.42 45.61 -31.99
N GLY A 11 -27.01 44.44 -32.46
CA GLY A 11 -26.62 43.32 -31.61
C GLY A 11 -25.45 43.74 -30.72
N LEU A 12 -25.71 43.84 -29.42
CA LEU A 12 -24.67 43.95 -28.41
C LEU A 12 -24.04 42.56 -28.30
N ASP A 13 -22.77 42.45 -28.69
CA ASP A 13 -21.94 41.26 -28.52
C ASP A 13 -21.75 40.94 -27.04
N ALA A 14 -22.72 40.27 -26.45
CA ALA A 14 -22.69 39.73 -25.09
C ALA A 14 -21.94 38.38 -25.02
N ALA A 15 -20.93 38.18 -25.89
CA ALA A 15 -20.19 36.91 -26.00
C ALA A 15 -18.71 37.00 -25.60
N ALA A 16 -18.22 38.15 -25.11
CA ALA A 16 -16.79 38.36 -24.84
C ALA A 16 -16.41 38.42 -23.34
N VAL A 17 -17.29 38.01 -22.42
CA VAL A 17 -16.95 37.92 -20.98
C VAL A 17 -17.20 36.50 -20.46
N GLY A 18 -16.63 35.52 -21.15
CA GLY A 18 -16.43 34.18 -20.62
C GLY A 18 -15.16 34.18 -19.79
N GLN A 19 -15.32 34.24 -18.46
CA GLN A 19 -14.24 34.06 -17.49
C GLN A 19 -13.41 32.83 -17.86
N ALA A 20 -12.13 33.05 -18.19
CA ALA A 20 -11.13 32.00 -18.18
C ALA A 20 -10.90 31.57 -16.73
N VAL A 21 -11.79 30.70 -16.24
CA VAL A 21 -11.55 29.94 -15.01
C VAL A 21 -10.37 29.04 -15.32
N ALA A 22 -9.20 29.45 -14.85
CA ALA A 22 -7.98 28.67 -14.96
C ALA A 22 -8.24 27.26 -14.41
N ALA A 23 -8.16 26.26 -15.29
CA ALA A 23 -8.23 24.88 -14.88
C ALA A 23 -7.17 24.62 -13.79
N PRO A 24 -7.50 23.91 -12.70
CA PRO A 24 -6.54 23.64 -11.64
C PRO A 24 -5.30 22.96 -12.24
N PRO A 25 -4.09 23.33 -11.80
CA PRO A 25 -2.85 22.84 -12.38
C PRO A 25 -2.84 21.32 -12.30
N GLN A 26 -2.75 20.66 -13.47
CA GLN A 26 -2.63 19.21 -13.55
C GLN A 26 -1.32 18.80 -12.85
N GLU A 27 -1.43 18.23 -11.65
CA GLU A 27 -0.30 17.66 -10.93
C GLU A 27 0.30 16.53 -11.77
N THR A 28 1.37 16.84 -12.48
CA THR A 28 2.25 15.85 -13.11
C THR A 28 2.61 14.77 -12.08
N ARG A 29 2.16 13.54 -12.36
CA ARG A 29 2.32 12.36 -11.51
C ARG A 29 3.82 12.06 -11.31
N LYS A 30 4.44 12.70 -10.31
CA LYS A 30 5.86 12.52 -10.00
C LYS A 30 6.11 11.05 -9.65
N ARG A 31 7.05 10.42 -10.38
CA ARG A 31 7.49 9.04 -10.12
C ARG A 31 7.89 8.91 -8.64
N PRO A 32 7.54 7.80 -7.97
CA PRO A 32 7.91 7.61 -6.56
C PRO A 32 9.44 7.63 -6.45
N ARG A 33 9.96 8.68 -5.80
CA ARG A 33 11.40 8.79 -5.52
C ARG A 33 11.68 7.93 -4.31
N LEU A 34 12.40 6.83 -4.49
CA LEU A 34 12.83 5.94 -3.38
C LEU A 34 13.98 6.56 -2.55
N ALA A 35 14.55 7.67 -3.01
CA ALA A 35 15.66 8.38 -2.36
C ALA A 35 15.43 8.74 -0.86
N PRO A 36 14.23 9.12 -0.39
CA PRO A 36 13.98 9.38 1.03
C PRO A 36 14.08 8.11 1.90
N LEU A 37 13.80 6.92 1.33
CA LEU A 37 13.92 5.65 2.04
C LEU A 37 15.40 5.28 2.29
N LEU A 38 16.32 5.71 1.41
CA LEU A 38 17.76 5.58 1.64
C LEU A 38 18.26 6.46 2.79
N GLY A 39 17.54 7.51 3.19
CA GLY A 39 17.90 8.30 4.39
C GLY A 39 17.69 7.51 5.69
N LEU A 40 16.64 6.68 5.73
CA LEU A 40 16.25 5.88 6.90
C LEU A 40 17.14 4.65 7.12
N GLN A 41 17.87 4.21 6.08
CA GLN A 41 18.80 3.09 6.20
C GLN A 41 19.87 3.35 7.27
N ARG A 42 20.28 4.61 7.48
CA ARG A 42 21.28 4.98 8.48
C ARG A 42 20.80 4.75 9.91
N TYR A 43 19.51 5.01 10.17
CA TYR A 43 18.88 4.71 11.47
C TYR A 43 18.75 3.21 11.71
N ALA A 44 18.38 2.43 10.68
CA ALA A 44 18.31 0.97 10.78
C ALA A 44 19.70 0.33 10.99
N LEU A 45 20.73 0.83 10.31
CA LEU A 45 22.11 0.34 10.42
C LEU A 45 22.74 0.60 11.81
N ARG A 46 22.22 1.56 12.57
CA ARG A 46 22.60 1.77 13.98
C ARG A 46 22.34 0.53 14.84
N TYR A 47 21.34 -0.27 14.49
CA TYR A 47 20.97 -1.52 15.16
C TYR A 47 21.43 -2.77 14.39
N ARG A 48 22.62 -2.72 13.77
CA ARG A 48 23.19 -3.79 12.92
C ARG A 48 23.09 -5.21 13.52
N TRP A 49 23.30 -5.36 14.83
CA TRP A 49 23.22 -6.67 15.48
C TRP A 49 21.81 -7.25 15.51
N GLN A 50 20.80 -6.40 15.76
CA GLN A 50 19.40 -6.81 15.72
C GLN A 50 18.97 -7.12 14.29
N VAL A 51 19.45 -6.34 13.31
CA VAL A 51 19.22 -6.59 11.87
C VAL A 51 19.81 -7.93 11.45
N VAL A 52 21.07 -8.21 11.81
CA VAL A 52 21.71 -9.50 11.52
C VAL A 52 20.95 -10.65 12.20
N GLY A 53 20.54 -10.49 13.46
CA GLY A 53 19.72 -11.48 14.15
C GLY A 53 18.37 -11.71 13.47
N ALA A 54 17.70 -10.65 13.00
CA ALA A 54 16.44 -10.76 12.27
C ALA A 54 16.61 -11.46 10.92
N LEU A 55 17.72 -11.21 10.21
CA LEU A 55 18.07 -11.88 8.97
C LEU A 55 18.41 -13.36 9.20
N ALA A 56 19.16 -13.68 10.24
CA ALA A 56 19.45 -15.07 10.62
C ALA A 56 18.17 -15.84 10.98
N ALA A 57 17.31 -15.24 11.82
CA ALA A 57 16.01 -15.82 12.16
C ALA A 57 15.11 -15.98 10.92
N LEU A 58 15.18 -15.04 9.97
CA LEU A 58 14.50 -15.15 8.68
C LEU A 58 15.00 -16.32 7.84
N LEU A 59 16.32 -16.49 7.73
CA LEU A 59 16.95 -17.60 7.01
C LEU A 59 16.51 -18.95 7.57
N VAL A 60 16.56 -19.09 8.91
CA VAL A 60 16.14 -20.31 9.60
C VAL A 60 14.65 -20.58 9.39
N ALA A 61 13.79 -19.55 9.54
CA ALA A 61 12.35 -19.70 9.31
C ALA A 61 12.02 -20.08 7.85
N ALA A 62 12.72 -19.48 6.88
CA ALA A 62 12.53 -19.79 5.46
C ALA A 62 12.96 -21.24 5.15
N ALA A 63 14.12 -21.66 5.66
CA ALA A 63 14.61 -23.03 5.52
C ALA A 63 13.66 -24.05 6.16
N ALA A 64 13.19 -23.79 7.38
CA ALA A 64 12.21 -24.65 8.07
C ALA A 64 10.88 -24.73 7.31
N THR A 65 10.39 -23.60 6.77
CA THR A 65 9.17 -23.56 5.94
C THR A 65 9.33 -24.43 4.69
N LEU A 66 10.48 -24.35 4.02
CA LEU A 66 10.79 -25.16 2.82
C LEU A 66 11.08 -26.63 3.16
N ALA A 67 11.49 -26.94 4.39
CA ALA A 67 11.67 -28.30 4.86
C ALA A 67 10.33 -29.04 5.05
N VAL A 68 9.22 -28.33 5.31
CA VAL A 68 7.90 -28.95 5.53
C VAL A 68 7.43 -29.76 4.31
N PRO A 69 7.36 -29.21 3.08
CA PRO A 69 7.00 -29.99 1.89
C PRO A 69 7.92 -31.20 1.65
N LEU A 70 9.22 -31.06 1.92
CA LEU A 70 10.19 -32.15 1.78
C LEU A 70 9.97 -33.25 2.82
N ALA A 71 9.66 -32.88 4.07
CA ALA A 71 9.36 -33.82 5.14
C ALA A 71 8.08 -34.60 4.83
N VAL A 72 7.03 -33.90 4.37
CA VAL A 72 5.78 -34.54 3.93
C VAL A 72 6.03 -35.49 2.76
N ARG A 73 6.80 -35.07 1.74
CA ARG A 73 7.17 -35.94 0.62
C ARG A 73 7.87 -37.21 1.11
N ARG A 74 8.88 -37.10 1.97
CA ARG A 74 9.58 -38.29 2.50
C ARG A 74 8.65 -39.18 3.31
N MET A 75 7.72 -38.61 4.08
CA MET A 75 6.74 -39.38 4.83
C MET A 75 5.78 -40.14 3.92
N ILE A 76 5.36 -39.55 2.80
CA ILE A 76 4.53 -40.24 1.80
C ILE A 76 5.34 -41.35 1.09
N ASP A 77 6.56 -41.04 0.65
CA ASP A 77 7.39 -41.96 -0.14
C ASP A 77 7.89 -43.17 0.69
N PHE A 78 8.19 -42.98 1.98
CA PHE A 78 8.83 -44.00 2.83
C PHE A 78 8.02 -44.42 4.06
N GLY A 79 7.02 -43.64 4.49
CA GLY A 79 6.29 -43.87 5.74
C GLY A 79 5.23 -44.98 5.66
N PHE A 80 4.82 -45.38 4.47
CA PHE A 80 3.80 -46.43 4.27
C PHE A 80 4.38 -47.80 3.85
N SER A 81 5.70 -47.98 3.94
CA SER A 81 6.34 -49.28 3.68
C SER A 81 6.20 -50.20 4.90
N ALA A 82 5.62 -51.40 4.70
CA ALA A 82 5.20 -52.33 5.75
C ALA A 82 6.32 -52.75 6.73
N ASP A 83 7.59 -52.68 6.34
CA ASP A 83 8.73 -53.16 7.13
C ASP A 83 9.29 -52.14 8.15
N ARG A 84 8.73 -50.92 8.24
CA ARG A 84 9.39 -49.77 8.89
C ARG A 84 8.51 -48.91 9.80
N ILE A 85 7.64 -49.53 10.60
CA ILE A 85 6.71 -48.82 11.50
C ILE A 85 7.45 -47.87 12.47
N GLY A 86 8.63 -48.25 12.99
CA GLY A 86 9.43 -47.38 13.88
C GLY A 86 10.01 -46.12 13.22
N LEU A 87 10.11 -46.08 11.89
CA LEU A 87 10.53 -44.86 11.17
C LEU A 87 9.43 -43.80 11.13
N ILE A 88 8.16 -44.19 11.28
CA ILE A 88 7.03 -43.25 11.28
C ILE A 88 7.14 -42.31 12.50
N ASP A 89 7.40 -42.84 13.69
CA ASP A 89 7.59 -42.04 14.91
C ASP A 89 8.78 -41.07 14.79
N GLN A 90 9.85 -41.51 14.11
CA GLN A 90 11.00 -40.64 13.82
C GLN A 90 10.65 -39.52 12.83
N TYR A 91 9.84 -39.79 11.80
CA TYR A 91 9.37 -38.76 10.88
C TYR A 91 8.41 -37.76 11.54
N PHE A 92 7.49 -38.24 12.39
CA PHE A 92 6.59 -37.39 13.16
C PHE A 92 7.36 -36.49 14.14
N SER A 93 8.30 -37.05 14.90
CA SER A 93 9.15 -36.26 15.80
C SER A 93 10.02 -35.24 15.06
N ALA A 94 10.56 -35.60 13.88
CA ALA A 94 11.27 -34.66 13.02
C ALA A 94 10.36 -33.53 12.51
N MET A 95 9.10 -33.82 12.14
CA MET A 95 8.13 -32.79 11.74
C MET A 95 7.78 -31.85 12.90
N ILE A 96 7.61 -32.38 14.11
CA ILE A 96 7.39 -31.57 15.31
C ILE A 96 8.61 -30.67 15.57
N ALA A 97 9.83 -31.20 15.44
CA ALA A 97 11.04 -30.41 15.58
C ALA A 97 11.14 -29.29 14.53
N ILE A 98 10.82 -29.58 13.26
CA ILE A 98 10.77 -28.56 12.19
C ILE A 98 9.72 -27.48 12.53
N ALA A 99 8.53 -27.89 12.99
CA ALA A 99 7.48 -26.96 13.37
C ALA A 99 7.89 -26.08 14.56
N ALA A 100 8.54 -26.65 15.57
CA ALA A 100 9.06 -25.92 16.72
C ALA A 100 10.15 -24.91 16.31
N VAL A 101 11.10 -25.32 15.46
CA VAL A 101 12.13 -24.43 14.90
C VAL A 101 11.50 -23.31 14.08
N LEU A 102 10.52 -23.64 13.24
CA LEU A 102 9.79 -22.66 12.44
C LEU A 102 9.07 -21.63 13.33
N ALA A 103 8.39 -22.09 14.39
CA ALA A 103 7.69 -21.23 15.33
C ALA A 103 8.67 -20.31 16.08
N ALA A 104 9.75 -20.88 16.65
CA ALA A 104 10.76 -20.13 17.38
C ALA A 104 11.49 -19.10 16.50
N ALA A 105 11.91 -19.50 15.30
CA ALA A 105 12.57 -18.61 14.35
C ALA A 105 11.64 -17.50 13.86
N SER A 106 10.36 -17.83 13.61
CA SER A 106 9.35 -16.84 13.22
C SER A 106 9.06 -15.83 14.32
N ALA A 107 8.94 -16.30 15.57
CA ALA A 107 8.75 -15.46 16.74
C ALA A 107 9.95 -14.54 16.98
N ALA A 108 11.18 -15.10 16.95
CA ALA A 108 12.41 -14.33 17.09
C ALA A 108 12.55 -13.25 16.01
N ARG A 109 12.28 -13.60 14.74
CA ARG A 109 12.26 -12.64 13.63
C ARG A 109 11.23 -11.54 13.89
N TYR A 110 10.00 -11.89 14.24
CA TYR A 110 8.94 -10.91 14.46
C TYR A 110 9.27 -9.96 15.62
N TYR A 111 9.81 -10.49 16.71
CA TYR A 111 10.24 -9.73 17.87
C TYR A 111 11.37 -8.75 17.51
N LEU A 112 12.44 -9.23 16.86
CA LEU A 112 13.57 -8.38 16.46
C LEU A 112 13.16 -7.27 15.49
N VAL A 113 12.36 -7.61 14.47
CA VAL A 113 11.86 -6.63 13.49
C VAL A 113 10.99 -5.57 14.18
N THR A 114 10.16 -5.98 15.14
CA THR A 114 9.30 -5.05 15.89
C THR A 114 10.15 -4.09 16.72
N ILE A 115 11.14 -4.59 17.48
CA ILE A 115 12.02 -3.74 18.30
C ILE A 115 12.83 -2.78 17.44
N ILE A 116 13.38 -3.23 16.31
CA ILE A 116 14.11 -2.35 15.38
C ILE A 116 13.18 -1.22 14.90
N GLY A 117 11.95 -1.57 14.50
CA GLY A 117 10.95 -0.60 14.07
C GLY A 117 10.64 0.45 15.15
N GLU A 118 10.41 0.02 16.39
CA GLU A 118 10.15 0.94 17.51
C GLU A 118 11.34 1.86 17.79
N ARG A 119 12.55 1.30 17.83
CA ARG A 119 13.78 2.07 18.13
C ARG A 119 14.09 3.10 17.05
N VAL A 120 13.96 2.73 15.78
CA VAL A 120 14.15 3.65 14.64
C VAL A 120 13.14 4.80 14.70
N VAL A 121 11.89 4.53 15.05
CA VAL A 121 10.85 5.56 15.18
C VAL A 121 11.10 6.46 16.38
N ALA A 122 11.54 5.90 17.50
CA ALA A 122 11.89 6.67 18.69
C ALA A 122 13.05 7.63 18.41
N ASP A 123 14.12 7.16 17.77
CA ASP A 123 15.26 7.99 17.35
C ASP A 123 14.80 9.09 16.37
N LEU A 124 13.97 8.74 15.37
CA LEU A 124 13.44 9.71 14.41
C LEU A 124 12.58 10.79 15.08
N ARG A 125 11.71 10.40 16.03
CA ARG A 125 10.88 11.35 16.78
C ARG A 125 11.74 12.26 17.66
N SER A 126 12.77 11.72 18.29
CA SER A 126 13.72 12.49 19.09
C SER A 126 14.45 13.53 18.24
N ASP A 127 15.00 13.13 17.09
CA ASP A 127 15.74 14.03 16.19
C ASP A 127 14.84 15.09 15.56
N LEU A 128 13.62 14.70 15.14
CA LEU A 128 12.63 15.65 14.62
C LEU A 128 12.17 16.63 15.71
N PHE A 129 11.92 16.17 16.92
CA PHE A 129 11.54 17.04 18.03
C PHE A 129 12.66 18.05 18.35
N ALA A 130 13.90 17.58 18.47
CA ALA A 130 15.07 18.44 18.70
C ALA A 130 15.26 19.47 17.58
N HIS A 131 14.98 19.10 16.32
CA HIS A 131 15.02 20.04 15.21
C HIS A 131 13.91 21.07 15.32
N VAL A 132 12.66 20.64 15.53
CA VAL A 132 11.48 21.51 15.68
C VAL A 132 11.68 22.53 16.79
N THR A 133 12.23 22.13 17.94
CA THR A 133 12.47 23.05 19.07
C THR A 133 13.51 24.13 18.78
N ASN A 134 14.35 23.95 17.75
CA ASN A 134 15.37 24.93 17.34
C ASN A 134 14.91 25.80 16.15
N LEU A 135 13.68 25.65 15.65
CA LEU A 135 13.15 26.49 14.58
C LEU A 135 12.76 27.89 15.09
N SER A 136 12.89 28.88 14.20
CA SER A 136 12.53 30.28 14.48
C SER A 136 11.03 30.44 14.74
N ALA A 137 10.66 31.44 15.55
CA ALA A 137 9.26 31.81 15.79
C ALA A 137 8.42 31.98 14.50
N ALA A 138 9.02 32.55 13.44
CA ALA A 138 8.36 32.72 12.14
C ALA A 138 7.85 31.42 11.49
N PHE A 139 8.47 30.28 11.81
CA PHE A 139 7.99 28.97 11.36
C PHE A 139 6.69 28.59 12.07
N PHE A 140 6.59 28.87 13.37
CA PHE A 140 5.40 28.60 14.18
C PHE A 140 4.25 29.56 13.89
N ASP A 141 4.52 30.75 13.36
CA ASP A 141 3.49 31.68 12.91
C ASP A 141 2.78 31.21 11.63
N THR A 142 3.46 30.38 10.83
CA THR A 142 2.95 29.87 9.54
C THR A 142 2.45 28.43 9.64
N ALA A 143 3.12 27.59 10.43
CA ALA A 143 2.79 26.19 10.61
C ALA A 143 1.79 25.99 11.76
N LYS A 144 0.65 25.34 11.48
CA LYS A 144 -0.26 24.92 12.55
C LYS A 144 0.46 23.88 13.42
N THR A 145 0.56 24.11 14.72
CA THR A 145 1.16 23.15 15.68
C THR A 145 0.59 21.73 15.54
N GLY A 146 -0.69 21.61 15.18
CA GLY A 146 -1.35 20.33 14.90
C GLY A 146 -0.80 19.59 13.67
N GLU A 147 -0.33 20.31 12.64
CA GLU A 147 0.31 19.71 11.46
C GLU A 147 1.69 19.15 11.83
N VAL A 148 2.47 19.89 12.63
CA VAL A 148 3.78 19.42 13.12
C VAL A 148 3.62 18.16 13.97
N MET A 149 2.63 18.15 14.88
CA MET A 149 2.32 16.96 15.68
C MET A 149 1.81 15.79 14.84
N SER A 150 1.01 16.05 13.79
CA SER A 150 0.55 15.03 12.86
C SER A 150 1.73 14.40 12.10
N ARG A 151 2.65 15.19 11.57
CA ARG A 151 3.88 14.69 10.92
C ARG A 151 4.78 13.92 11.89
N LEU A 152 4.92 14.39 13.13
CA LEU A 152 5.74 13.74 14.15
C LEU A 152 5.18 12.37 14.57
N THR A 153 3.87 12.16 14.49
CA THR A 153 3.20 10.95 14.98
C THR A 153 2.74 10.03 13.85
N ALA A 154 1.92 10.53 12.91
CA ALA A 154 1.32 9.74 11.84
C ALA A 154 2.37 9.33 10.79
N ASP A 155 3.16 10.27 10.26
CA ASP A 155 4.15 9.95 9.22
C ASP A 155 5.25 9.03 9.76
N THR A 156 5.69 9.23 11.01
CA THR A 156 6.69 8.35 11.65
C THR A 156 6.14 6.94 11.90
N THR A 157 4.85 6.80 12.19
CA THR A 157 4.19 5.49 12.31
C THR A 157 4.08 4.79 10.96
N GLN A 158 3.82 5.53 9.88
CA GLN A 158 3.78 4.96 8.54
C GLN A 158 5.18 4.49 8.07
N ILE A 159 6.23 5.22 8.47
CA ILE A 159 7.63 4.82 8.29
C ILE A 159 7.91 3.50 9.03
N LYS A 160 7.44 3.33 10.27
CA LYS A 160 7.57 2.08 11.05
C LYS A 160 7.08 0.86 10.28
N ALA A 161 5.84 0.93 9.77
CA ALA A 161 5.20 -0.17 9.06
C ALA A 161 5.92 -0.51 7.74
N THR A 162 6.45 0.51 7.07
CA THR A 162 7.14 0.35 5.79
C THR A 162 8.54 -0.24 5.98
N VAL A 163 9.36 0.33 6.88
CA VAL A 163 10.76 -0.08 7.08
C VAL A 163 10.89 -1.40 7.83
N GLY A 164 10.05 -1.64 8.86
CA GLY A 164 10.14 -2.85 9.66
C GLY A 164 9.37 -4.02 9.04
N ALA A 165 8.05 -3.92 9.01
CA ALA A 165 7.19 -5.05 8.64
C ALA A 165 7.22 -5.36 7.15
N SER A 166 7.06 -4.34 6.29
CA SER A 166 6.91 -4.55 4.85
C SER A 166 8.18 -5.09 4.20
N VAL A 167 9.35 -4.54 4.55
CA VAL A 167 10.65 -5.04 4.06
C VAL A 167 10.90 -6.48 4.53
N SER A 168 10.63 -6.79 5.80
CA SER A 168 10.82 -8.16 6.32
C SER A 168 9.90 -9.18 5.62
N ILE A 169 8.65 -8.81 5.37
CA ILE A 169 7.69 -9.64 4.64
C ILE A 169 8.14 -9.82 3.18
N ALA A 170 8.56 -8.74 2.52
CA ALA A 170 9.06 -8.79 1.14
C ALA A 170 10.28 -9.71 1.02
N LEU A 171 11.25 -9.57 1.92
CA LEU A 171 12.46 -10.40 1.94
C LEU A 171 12.12 -11.87 2.21
N ARG A 172 11.21 -12.15 3.15
CA ARG A 172 10.68 -13.49 3.39
C ARG A 172 10.06 -14.08 2.13
N ASN A 173 9.17 -13.34 1.48
CA ASN A 173 8.47 -13.82 0.30
C ASN A 173 9.44 -14.05 -0.86
N LEU A 174 10.43 -13.18 -1.04
CA LEU A 174 11.48 -13.37 -2.04
C LEU A 174 12.32 -14.63 -1.75
N MET A 175 12.72 -14.83 -0.50
CA MET A 175 13.46 -16.03 -0.09
C MET A 175 12.66 -17.31 -0.29
N LEU A 176 11.39 -17.33 0.11
CA LEU A 176 10.50 -18.46 -0.09
C LEU A 176 10.25 -18.71 -1.57
N PHE A 177 10.06 -17.65 -2.36
CA PHE A 177 9.87 -17.75 -3.80
C PHE A 177 11.10 -18.37 -4.47
N LEU A 178 12.30 -17.82 -4.22
CA LEU A 178 13.54 -18.33 -4.80
C LEU A 178 13.82 -19.76 -4.33
N GLY A 179 13.70 -20.02 -3.02
CA GLY A 179 13.93 -21.34 -2.44
C GLY A 179 12.95 -22.39 -2.98
N ALA A 180 11.66 -22.07 -3.06
CA ALA A 180 10.65 -22.96 -3.63
C ALA A 180 10.86 -23.17 -5.13
N ALA A 181 11.16 -22.12 -5.89
CA ALA A 181 11.42 -22.24 -7.32
C ALA A 181 12.64 -23.15 -7.60
N VAL A 182 13.75 -22.94 -6.89
CA VAL A 182 14.95 -23.80 -6.99
C VAL A 182 14.60 -25.24 -6.60
N MET A 183 13.91 -25.44 -5.48
CA MET A 183 13.52 -26.76 -5.01
C MET A 183 12.61 -27.50 -6.01
N MET A 184 11.65 -26.80 -6.62
CA MET A 184 10.78 -27.36 -7.65
C MET A 184 11.59 -27.81 -8.87
N VAL A 185 12.44 -26.91 -9.40
CA VAL A 185 13.25 -27.20 -10.60
C VAL A 185 14.20 -28.37 -10.36
N VAL A 186 14.85 -28.44 -9.20
CA VAL A 186 15.72 -29.57 -8.81
C VAL A 186 14.93 -30.86 -8.63
N THR A 187 13.70 -30.80 -8.11
CA THR A 187 12.87 -32.00 -7.89
C THR A 187 12.32 -32.58 -9.19
N SER A 188 11.78 -31.75 -10.06
CA SER A 188 11.28 -32.17 -11.38
C SER A 188 11.23 -30.98 -12.35
N PRO A 189 12.19 -30.87 -13.28
CA PRO A 189 12.21 -29.79 -14.27
C PRO A 189 10.96 -29.76 -15.15
N ARG A 190 10.43 -30.95 -15.51
CA ARG A 190 9.25 -31.06 -16.39
C ARG A 190 7.99 -30.51 -15.72
N LEU A 191 7.67 -30.95 -14.50
CA LEU A 191 6.49 -30.45 -13.75
C LEU A 191 6.64 -28.96 -13.42
N SER A 192 7.85 -28.52 -13.09
CA SER A 192 8.15 -27.11 -12.85
C SER A 192 7.87 -26.25 -14.08
N GLY A 193 8.23 -26.72 -15.28
CA GLY A 193 7.94 -26.03 -16.53
C GLY A 193 6.44 -25.79 -16.74
N PHE A 194 5.60 -26.79 -16.48
CA PHE A 194 4.14 -26.64 -16.56
C PHE A 194 3.62 -25.60 -15.56
N VAL A 195 4.07 -25.65 -14.31
CA VAL A 195 3.63 -24.69 -13.28
C VAL A 195 4.11 -23.28 -13.63
N LEU A 196 5.37 -23.10 -14.02
CA LEU A 196 5.93 -21.81 -14.42
C LEU A 196 5.22 -21.24 -15.66
N GLY A 197 4.76 -22.09 -16.59
CA GLY A 197 3.94 -21.69 -17.73
C GLY A 197 2.51 -21.31 -17.35
N ALA A 198 1.92 -21.96 -16.35
CA ALA A 198 0.58 -21.63 -15.86
C ALA A 198 0.53 -20.28 -15.12
N ILE A 199 1.61 -19.88 -14.44
CA ILE A 199 1.70 -18.60 -13.72
C ILE A 199 1.33 -17.39 -14.60
N PRO A 200 1.97 -17.11 -15.76
CA PRO A 200 1.61 -15.97 -16.59
C PRO A 200 0.19 -16.06 -17.15
N VAL A 201 -0.29 -17.27 -17.47
CA VAL A 201 -1.67 -17.48 -17.94
C VAL A 201 -2.70 -17.04 -16.91
N ILE A 202 -2.43 -17.23 -15.62
CA ILE A 202 -3.32 -16.81 -14.52
C ILE A 202 -3.06 -15.34 -14.13
N VAL A 203 -1.79 -14.95 -14.01
CA VAL A 203 -1.39 -13.63 -13.48
C VAL A 203 -1.71 -12.50 -14.46
N LEU A 204 -1.53 -12.69 -15.78
CA LEU A 204 -1.75 -11.62 -16.76
C LEU A 204 -3.23 -11.16 -16.79
N PRO A 205 -4.23 -12.05 -16.92
CA PRO A 205 -5.64 -11.66 -16.81
C PRO A 205 -5.95 -11.03 -15.45
N LEU A 206 -5.45 -11.60 -14.36
CA LEU A 206 -5.69 -11.07 -13.01
C LEU A 206 -5.20 -9.62 -12.87
N VAL A 207 -4.01 -9.31 -13.39
CA VAL A 207 -3.45 -7.95 -13.39
C VAL A 207 -4.27 -7.03 -14.30
N ALA A 208 -4.71 -7.50 -15.46
CA ALA A 208 -5.56 -6.71 -16.36
C ALA A 208 -6.91 -6.36 -15.70
N PHE A 209 -7.59 -7.33 -15.10
CA PHE A 209 -8.80 -7.12 -14.33
C PHE A 209 -8.57 -6.18 -13.13
N GLY A 210 -7.47 -6.37 -12.38
CA GLY A 210 -7.12 -5.50 -11.26
C GLY A 210 -6.91 -4.04 -11.68
N ARG A 211 -6.31 -3.80 -12.85
CA ARG A 211 -6.19 -2.44 -13.42
C ARG A 211 -7.55 -1.85 -13.80
N ALA A 212 -8.43 -2.64 -14.40
CA ALA A 212 -9.78 -2.20 -14.75
C ALA A 212 -10.62 -1.87 -13.51
N VAL A 213 -10.57 -2.72 -12.48
CA VAL A 213 -11.21 -2.47 -11.18
C VAL A 213 -10.68 -1.18 -10.57
N ARG A 214 -9.36 -1.00 -10.51
CA ARG A 214 -8.76 0.22 -9.95
C ARG A 214 -9.15 1.49 -10.70
N ARG A 215 -9.38 1.41 -12.01
CA ARG A 215 -9.87 2.54 -12.81
C ARG A 215 -11.32 2.87 -12.45
N ARG A 216 -12.21 1.86 -12.49
CA ARG A 216 -13.63 2.06 -12.16
C ARG A 216 -13.85 2.50 -10.71
N SER A 217 -13.06 2.00 -9.75
CA SER A 217 -13.12 2.47 -8.37
C SER A 217 -12.74 3.94 -8.23
N ARG A 218 -11.79 4.45 -9.04
CA ARG A 218 -11.46 5.87 -9.05
C ARG A 218 -12.59 6.69 -9.65
N GLU A 219 -13.12 6.28 -10.80
CA GLU A 219 -14.27 6.95 -11.44
C GLU A 219 -15.47 7.03 -10.47
N ALA A 220 -15.77 5.95 -9.73
CA ALA A 220 -16.83 5.94 -8.73
C ALA A 220 -16.52 6.85 -7.52
N GLN A 221 -15.27 6.90 -7.07
CA GLN A 221 -14.85 7.80 -5.99
C GLN A 221 -14.94 9.27 -6.40
N ASP A 222 -14.53 9.60 -7.63
CA ASP A 222 -14.60 10.96 -8.18
C ASP A 222 -16.07 11.40 -8.27
N LYS A 223 -16.95 10.53 -8.78
CA LYS A 223 -18.41 10.78 -8.81
C LYS A 223 -19.02 10.99 -7.42
N LEU A 224 -18.62 10.18 -6.44
CA LEU A 224 -19.07 10.34 -5.06
C LEU A 224 -18.58 11.68 -4.47
N ALA A 225 -17.35 12.09 -4.78
CA ALA A 225 -16.79 13.36 -4.32
C ALA A 225 -17.55 14.55 -4.92
N ASP A 226 -17.84 14.53 -6.23
CA ASP A 226 -18.60 15.56 -6.92
C ASP A 226 -20.02 15.71 -6.33
N ALA A 227 -20.73 14.60 -6.14
CA ALA A 227 -22.05 14.60 -5.53
C ALA A 227 -22.02 15.14 -4.08
N SER A 228 -21.01 14.74 -3.31
CA SER A 228 -20.82 15.21 -1.93
C SER A 228 -20.53 16.71 -1.87
N ALA A 229 -19.68 17.22 -2.77
CA ALA A 229 -19.38 18.64 -2.88
C ALA A 229 -20.63 19.45 -3.24
N TYR A 230 -21.41 18.99 -4.23
CA TYR A 230 -22.67 19.61 -4.62
C TYR A 230 -23.68 19.66 -3.47
N ALA A 231 -23.83 18.56 -2.73
CA ALA A 231 -24.70 18.53 -1.55
C ALA A 231 -24.21 19.49 -0.46
N ALA A 232 -22.91 19.53 -0.17
CA ALA A 232 -22.33 20.43 0.83
C ALA A 232 -22.56 21.90 0.49
N GLU A 233 -22.38 22.28 -0.79
CA GLU A 233 -22.64 23.64 -1.27
C GLU A 233 -24.12 24.03 -1.11
N LEU A 234 -25.04 23.18 -1.55
CA LEU A 234 -26.47 23.45 -1.46
C LEU A 234 -27.01 23.49 -0.02
N ILE A 235 -26.53 22.58 0.84
CA ILE A 235 -26.91 22.58 2.26
C ILE A 235 -26.34 23.82 2.95
N GLY A 236 -25.09 24.21 2.65
CA GLY A 236 -24.50 25.46 3.14
C GLY A 236 -25.25 26.70 2.66
N ALA A 237 -25.79 26.66 1.44
CA ALA A 237 -26.57 27.74 0.82
C ALA A 237 -28.09 27.53 0.92
N ALA A 238 -28.59 26.76 1.90
CA ALA A 238 -30.01 26.37 1.96
C ALA A 238 -30.98 27.56 1.96
N ARG A 239 -30.64 28.67 2.65
CA ARG A 239 -31.45 29.88 2.66
C ARG A 239 -31.53 30.53 1.27
N THR A 240 -30.42 30.57 0.54
CA THR A 240 -30.36 31.07 -0.83
C THR A 240 -31.17 30.19 -1.77
N LEU A 241 -31.04 28.86 -1.63
CA LEU A 241 -31.80 27.90 -2.44
C LEU A 241 -33.32 28.08 -2.27
N GLN A 242 -33.79 28.23 -1.04
CA GLN A 242 -35.21 28.42 -0.70
C GLN A 242 -35.73 29.80 -1.13
N ALA A 243 -34.92 30.85 -1.00
CA ALA A 243 -35.29 32.20 -1.43
C ALA A 243 -35.58 32.28 -2.94
N PHE A 244 -34.92 31.45 -3.75
CA PHE A 244 -35.16 31.32 -5.19
C PHE A 244 -36.07 30.14 -5.59
N THR A 245 -36.64 29.41 -4.62
CA THR A 245 -37.56 28.28 -4.85
C THR A 245 -36.99 27.22 -5.84
N ASN A 246 -35.69 26.93 -5.71
CA ASN A 246 -34.94 26.07 -6.65
C ASN A 246 -34.75 24.63 -6.15
N GLU A 247 -35.51 24.18 -5.14
CA GLU A 247 -35.31 22.89 -4.48
C GLU A 247 -35.48 21.71 -5.43
N ARG A 248 -36.45 21.77 -6.35
CA ARG A 248 -36.68 20.71 -7.35
C ARG A 248 -35.52 20.60 -8.34
N LEU A 249 -34.99 21.75 -8.79
CA LEU A 249 -33.86 21.78 -9.72
C LEU A 249 -32.61 21.19 -9.05
N ALA A 250 -32.35 21.59 -7.80
CA ALA A 250 -31.26 21.06 -6.99
C ALA A 250 -31.35 19.54 -6.79
N SER A 251 -32.52 19.04 -6.42
CA SER A 251 -32.77 17.60 -6.26
C SER A 251 -32.56 16.82 -7.58
N SER A 252 -33.06 17.36 -8.69
CA SER A 252 -32.88 16.73 -10.01
C SER A 252 -31.42 16.67 -10.47
N ARG A 253 -30.62 17.71 -10.17
CA ARG A 253 -29.18 17.72 -10.47
C ARG A 253 -28.41 16.76 -9.59
N PHE A 254 -28.74 16.67 -8.30
CA PHE A 254 -28.12 15.70 -7.40
C PHE A 254 -28.42 14.26 -7.81
N ALA A 255 -29.63 13.97 -8.28
CA ALA A 255 -29.99 12.64 -8.78
C ALA A 255 -29.23 12.22 -10.06
N GLY A 256 -28.71 13.19 -10.83
CA GLY A 256 -27.92 12.96 -12.04
C GLY A 256 -26.41 13.05 -11.87
N ALA A 257 -25.92 13.39 -10.67
CA ALA A 257 -24.49 13.53 -10.36
C ALA A 257 -23.83 12.16 -10.14
#